data_AF-A0A7R8CBK6-F1
#
_entry.id   AF-A0A7R8CBK6-F1
#
_cell.length_a   1.000
_cell.length_b   1.000
_cell.length_c   1.000
_cell.angle_alpha   90.00
_cell.angle_beta   90.00
_cell.angle_gamma   90.00
#
_symmetry.space_group_name_H-M   'P 1'
#
loop_
_entity.id
_entity.type
_entity.pdbx_description
1 polymer ?
#
loop_
_entity_poly.entity_id
_entity_poly.type
_entity_poly.pdbx_seq_one_letter_code
_entity_poly.pdbx_strand_id
1 'polypeptide(L)'
;MSNINTEDGQWSEGLVSAARLVAAATHNLCEAANALVKGHSSEEKLIGAAKQVAGSTAQLLIACKVKADPNSSSMKRLEKASSAVRKATDELVKAAQEALNQEEEKNGNIELNKSTVNNVVEEINARSEVLRMERELEHARGRLGKKIHQRRYQTDSETEQSGYESSSGYEYPGSGNDSSFSNFRKATSNFGKGHKLTLDQASMSLFRNSKMSLEQKEM
;
A
#
# COMPACT_ATOMS: atom_id res chain seq x y z
N MET A 1 -63.33 25.25 38.18
CA MET A 1 -62.22 24.63 37.45
C MET A 1 -62.45 24.79 35.96
N SER A 2 -61.85 25.82 35.35
CA SER A 2 -61.89 26.06 33.90
C SER A 2 -61.03 25.01 33.18
N ASN A 3 -61.61 24.30 32.22
CA ASN A 3 -60.89 23.39 31.32
C ASN A 3 -59.99 24.22 30.40
N ILE A 4 -58.72 24.41 30.80
CA ILE A 4 -57.69 25.19 30.08
C ILE A 4 -56.93 24.34 29.04
N ASN A 5 -57.27 23.06 28.89
CA ASN A 5 -56.72 22.20 27.84
C ASN A 5 -57.72 22.08 26.69
N THR A 6 -57.84 23.13 25.89
CA THR A 6 -58.52 23.03 24.60
C THR A 6 -57.63 22.20 23.68
N GLU A 7 -58.14 21.14 23.06
CA GLU A 7 -57.42 20.28 22.09
C GLU A 7 -56.78 21.09 20.94
N ASP A 8 -57.31 22.28 20.69
CA ASP A 8 -56.76 23.29 19.78
C ASP A 8 -55.43 23.89 20.25
N GLY A 9 -55.25 24.10 21.55
CA GLY A 9 -54.00 24.57 22.14
C GLY A 9 -52.87 23.55 21.98
N GLN A 10 -53.13 22.29 22.34
CA GLN A 10 -52.12 21.22 22.24
C GLN A 10 -51.70 20.94 20.78
N TRP A 11 -52.66 20.96 19.85
CA TRP A 11 -52.34 20.84 18.42
C TRP A 11 -51.49 22.01 17.92
N SER A 12 -51.85 23.24 18.30
CA SER A 12 -51.13 24.46 17.90
C SER A 12 -49.70 24.48 18.44
N GLU A 13 -49.50 24.11 19.70
CA GLU A 13 -48.16 23.98 20.30
C GLU A 13 -47.33 22.89 19.61
N GLY A 14 -47.94 21.73 19.31
CA GLY A 14 -47.29 20.66 18.56
C GLY A 14 -46.84 21.11 17.17
N LEU A 15 -47.68 21.88 16.47
CA LEU A 15 -47.37 22.44 15.16
C LEU A 15 -46.23 23.47 15.22
N VAL A 16 -46.27 24.40 16.18
CA VAL A 16 -45.23 25.42 16.38
C VAL A 16 -43.90 24.76 16.76
N SER A 17 -43.93 23.73 17.61
CA SER A 17 -42.74 22.97 17.99
C SER A 17 -42.13 22.25 16.79
N ALA A 18 -42.93 21.58 15.97
CA ALA A 18 -42.46 20.93 14.75
C ALA A 18 -41.84 21.94 13.77
N ALA A 19 -42.44 23.12 13.61
CA ALA A 19 -41.89 24.18 12.76
C ALA A 19 -40.53 24.70 13.28
N ARG A 20 -40.38 24.90 14.59
CA ARG A 20 -39.10 25.27 15.21
C ARG A 20 -38.04 24.19 15.01
N LEU A 21 -38.42 22.92 15.09
CA LEU A 21 -37.51 21.80 14.86
C LEU A 21 -36.99 21.80 13.41
N VAL A 22 -37.85 22.07 12.43
CA VAL A 22 -37.43 22.20 11.01
C VAL A 22 -36.46 23.36 10.82
N ALA A 23 -36.73 24.51 11.45
CA ALA A 23 -35.84 25.66 11.40
C ALA A 23 -34.46 25.35 11.99
N ALA A 24 -34.42 24.68 13.15
CA ALA A 24 -33.16 24.25 13.77
C ALA A 24 -32.40 23.22 12.91
N ALA A 25 -33.11 22.21 12.37
CA ALA A 25 -32.49 21.19 11.53
C ALA A 25 -31.88 21.77 10.25
N THR A 26 -32.59 22.71 9.60
CA THR A 26 -32.10 23.38 8.39
C THR A 26 -30.92 24.31 8.67
N HIS A 27 -30.92 24.99 9.81
CA HIS A 27 -29.76 25.75 10.27
C HIS A 27 -28.54 24.86 10.48
N ASN A 28 -28.70 23.76 11.22
CA ASN A 28 -27.62 22.78 11.46
C ASN A 28 -27.09 22.18 10.15
N LEU A 29 -27.96 21.93 9.16
CA LEU A 29 -27.56 21.47 7.83
C LEU A 29 -26.66 22.50 7.12
N CYS A 30 -27.02 23.78 7.17
CA CYS A 30 -26.20 24.86 6.60
C CYS A 30 -24.84 24.98 7.30
N GLU A 31 -24.81 24.86 8.62
CA GLU A 31 -23.56 24.87 9.39
C GLU A 31 -22.68 23.67 9.03
N ALA A 32 -23.25 22.46 8.99
CA ALA A 32 -22.54 21.25 8.60
C ALA A 32 -21.98 21.34 7.18
N ALA A 33 -22.76 21.86 6.23
CA ALA A 33 -22.32 22.06 4.84
C ALA A 33 -21.18 23.08 4.75
N ASN A 34 -21.28 24.22 5.44
CA ASN A 34 -20.24 25.25 5.46
C ASN A 34 -18.95 24.73 6.12
N ALA A 35 -19.08 23.94 7.19
CA ALA A 35 -17.94 23.31 7.86
C ALA A 35 -17.28 22.25 6.97
N LEU A 36 -18.06 21.44 6.24
CA LEU A 36 -17.56 20.43 5.33
C LEU A 36 -16.75 21.05 4.18
N VAL A 37 -17.28 22.09 3.53
CA VAL A 37 -16.57 22.79 2.43
C VAL A 37 -15.24 23.41 2.89
N LYS A 38 -15.12 23.73 4.19
CA LYS A 38 -13.89 24.23 4.82
C LYS A 38 -12.96 23.13 5.33
N GLY A 39 -13.36 21.85 5.26
CA GLY A 39 -12.60 20.72 5.80
C GLY A 39 -12.65 20.59 7.33
N HIS A 40 -13.61 21.23 8.00
CA HIS A 40 -13.78 21.20 9.46
C HIS A 40 -14.89 20.27 9.95
N SER A 41 -15.56 19.57 9.04
CA SER A 41 -16.61 18.58 9.33
C SER A 41 -16.43 17.37 8.43
N SER A 42 -17.06 16.26 8.78
CA SER A 42 -17.10 15.06 7.97
C SER A 42 -18.43 14.92 7.23
N GLU A 43 -18.43 14.14 6.15
CA GLU A 43 -19.58 13.83 5.32
C GLU A 43 -20.67 13.12 6.12
N GLU A 44 -20.32 12.29 7.13
CA GLU A 44 -21.32 11.61 7.97
C GLU A 44 -22.15 12.61 8.80
N LYS A 45 -21.52 13.70 9.28
CA LYS A 45 -22.25 14.77 9.97
C LYS A 45 -23.21 15.47 9.01
N LEU A 46 -22.80 15.71 7.76
CA LEU A 46 -23.68 16.28 6.74
C LEU A 46 -24.86 15.34 6.43
N ILE A 47 -24.60 14.04 6.30
CA ILE A 47 -25.63 13.01 6.09
C ILE A 47 -26.63 13.00 7.26
N GLY A 48 -26.14 13.03 8.50
CA GLY A 48 -26.98 13.08 9.70
C GLY A 48 -27.88 14.32 9.73
N ALA A 49 -27.31 15.50 9.45
CA ALA A 49 -28.06 16.75 9.39
C ALA A 49 -29.13 16.74 8.28
N ALA A 50 -28.80 16.22 7.09
CA ALA A 50 -29.75 16.10 5.98
C ALA A 50 -30.93 15.18 6.31
N LYS A 51 -30.67 14.02 6.94
CA LYS A 51 -31.73 13.10 7.41
C LYS A 51 -32.61 13.74 8.48
N GLN A 52 -32.03 14.54 9.37
CA GLN A 52 -32.79 15.26 10.39
C GLN A 52 -33.73 16.31 9.77
N VAL A 53 -33.32 17.00 8.69
CA VAL A 53 -34.19 17.91 7.93
C VAL A 53 -35.37 17.16 7.30
N ALA A 54 -35.11 16.00 6.69
CA ALA A 54 -36.16 15.17 6.11
C ALA A 54 -37.17 14.69 7.17
N GLY A 55 -36.68 14.19 8.31
CA GLY A 55 -37.50 13.69 9.41
C GLY A 55 -38.35 14.79 10.06
N SER A 56 -37.76 15.94 10.37
CA SER A 56 -38.48 17.07 10.95
C SER A 56 -39.53 17.65 10.00
N THR A 57 -39.23 17.70 8.69
CA THR A 57 -40.20 18.15 7.66
C THR A 57 -41.37 17.18 7.51
N ALA A 58 -41.12 15.87 7.59
CA ALA A 58 -42.16 14.86 7.58
C ALA A 58 -43.06 14.95 8.83
N GLN A 59 -42.47 15.18 10.01
CA GLN A 59 -43.22 15.39 11.25
C GLN A 59 -44.09 16.64 11.17
N LEU A 60 -43.57 17.75 10.64
CA LEU A 60 -44.34 18.96 10.40
C LEU A 60 -45.52 18.70 9.45
N LEU A 61 -45.30 17.93 8.37
CA LEU A 61 -46.37 17.57 7.45
C LEU A 61 -47.48 16.76 8.14
N ILE A 62 -47.10 15.78 8.98
CA ILE A 62 -48.05 14.98 9.77
C ILE A 62 -48.84 15.88 10.72
N ALA A 63 -48.18 16.82 11.41
CA ALA A 63 -48.84 17.77 12.30
C ALA A 63 -49.86 18.66 11.55
N CYS A 64 -49.50 19.13 10.35
CA CYS A 64 -50.41 19.88 9.48
C CYS A 64 -51.64 19.06 9.06
N LYS A 65 -51.49 17.77 8.78
CA LYS A 65 -52.58 16.89 8.33
C LYS A 65 -53.69 16.69 9.36
N VAL A 66 -53.42 16.88 10.65
CA VAL A 66 -54.40 16.61 11.72
C VAL A 66 -55.65 17.50 11.63
N LYS A 67 -55.50 18.74 11.18
CA LYS A 67 -56.63 19.69 11.04
C LYS A 67 -56.77 20.32 9.65
N ALA A 68 -55.84 20.08 8.73
CA ALA A 68 -55.97 20.55 7.36
C ALA A 68 -56.89 19.64 6.54
N ASP A 69 -57.69 20.23 5.64
CA ASP A 69 -58.42 19.46 4.63
C ASP A 69 -57.41 18.82 3.65
N PRO A 70 -57.36 17.47 3.54
CA PRO A 70 -56.44 16.76 2.65
C PRO A 70 -56.65 17.09 1.17
N ASN A 71 -57.85 17.52 0.78
CA ASN A 71 -58.17 17.84 -0.62
C ASN A 71 -57.85 19.29 -0.99
N SER A 72 -57.52 20.13 0.00
CA SER A 72 -57.22 21.54 -0.21
C SER A 72 -55.99 21.75 -1.10
N SER A 73 -56.01 22.83 -1.90
CA SER A 73 -54.88 23.20 -2.76
C SER A 73 -53.61 23.48 -1.94
N SER A 74 -53.75 24.10 -0.76
CA SER A 74 -52.65 24.35 0.17
C SER A 74 -52.01 23.07 0.67
N MET A 75 -52.79 22.06 1.07
CA MET A 75 -52.26 20.79 1.55
C MET A 75 -51.52 20.02 0.45
N LYS A 76 -52.07 19.97 -0.76
CA LYS A 76 -51.41 19.36 -1.93
C LYS A 76 -50.09 20.04 -2.27
N ARG A 77 -50.03 21.38 -2.19
CA ARG A 77 -48.77 22.14 -2.38
C ARG A 77 -47.76 21.82 -1.29
N LEU A 78 -48.20 21.69 -0.04
CA LEU A 78 -47.33 21.35 1.09
C LEU A 78 -46.75 19.93 0.95
N GLU A 79 -47.56 18.95 0.54
CA GLU A 79 -47.08 17.59 0.27
C GLU A 79 -46.04 17.55 -0.84
N LYS A 80 -46.29 18.28 -1.94
CA LYS A 80 -45.32 18.41 -3.04
C LYS A 80 -44.01 19.04 -2.56
N ALA A 81 -44.08 20.08 -1.74
CA ALA A 81 -42.90 20.71 -1.16
C ALA A 81 -42.14 19.75 -0.21
N SER A 82 -42.84 19.04 0.67
CA SER A 82 -42.23 18.05 1.57
C SER A 82 -41.56 16.91 0.80
N SER A 83 -42.19 16.41 -0.28
CA SER A 83 -41.58 15.41 -1.15
C SER A 83 -40.34 15.94 -1.88
N ALA A 84 -40.35 17.21 -2.29
CA ALA A 84 -39.19 17.84 -2.91
C ALA A 84 -38.03 17.97 -1.91
N VAL A 85 -38.31 18.37 -0.66
CA VAL A 85 -37.31 18.43 0.42
C VAL A 85 -36.70 17.06 0.65
N ARG A 86 -37.53 16.02 0.80
CA ARG A 86 -37.05 14.64 1.00
C ARG A 86 -36.16 14.18 -0.16
N LYS A 87 -36.59 14.41 -1.41
CA LYS A 87 -35.79 14.06 -2.59
C LYS A 87 -34.44 14.78 -2.59
N ALA A 88 -34.43 16.09 -2.31
CA ALA A 88 -33.20 16.87 -2.26
C ALA A 88 -32.25 16.40 -1.15
N THR A 89 -32.78 16.05 0.03
CA THR A 89 -31.95 15.48 1.11
C THR A 89 -31.43 14.09 0.79
N ASP A 90 -32.21 13.26 0.10
CA ASP A 90 -31.77 11.91 -0.33
C ASP A 90 -30.66 12.01 -1.39
N GLU A 91 -30.79 12.92 -2.36
CA GLU A 91 -29.75 13.22 -3.36
C GLU A 91 -28.46 13.74 -2.68
N LEU A 92 -28.59 14.62 -1.69
CA LEU A 92 -27.45 15.10 -0.91
C LEU A 92 -26.75 13.97 -0.15
N VAL A 93 -27.51 13.07 0.50
CA VAL A 93 -26.95 11.93 1.22
C VAL A 93 -26.22 10.98 0.26
N LYS A 94 -26.81 10.74 -0.91
CA LYS A 94 -26.17 9.93 -1.94
C LYS A 94 -24.84 10.54 -2.40
N ALA A 95 -24.84 11.84 -2.69
CA ALA A 95 -23.62 12.54 -3.10
C ALA A 95 -22.53 12.52 -2.01
N ALA A 96 -22.92 12.72 -0.75
CA ALA A 96 -22.00 12.65 0.38
C ALA A 96 -21.43 11.24 0.59
N GLN A 97 -22.24 10.19 0.40
CA GLN A 97 -21.77 8.81 0.49
C GLN A 97 -20.83 8.44 -0.66
N GLU A 98 -21.10 8.93 -1.88
CA GLU A 98 -20.20 8.75 -3.02
C GLU A 98 -18.85 9.45 -2.78
N ALA A 99 -18.85 10.62 -2.14
CA ALA A 99 -17.62 11.31 -1.75
C ALA A 99 -16.77 10.49 -0.76
N LEU A 100 -17.41 9.91 0.27
CA LEU A 100 -16.74 9.02 1.23
C LEU A 100 -16.08 7.82 0.55
N ASN A 101 -16.82 7.13 -0.32
CA ASN A 101 -16.30 5.95 -1.02
C ASN A 101 -15.12 6.31 -1.95
N GLN A 102 -15.16 7.47 -2.60
CA GLN A 102 -14.05 7.94 -3.44
C GLN A 102 -12.79 8.28 -2.63
N GLU A 103 -12.93 8.80 -1.41
CA GLU A 103 -11.79 9.01 -0.52
C GLU A 103 -11.19 7.67 -0.06
N GLU A 104 -12.02 6.69 0.28
CA GLU A 104 -11.55 5.34 0.63
C GLU A 104 -10.78 4.67 -0.52
N GLU A 105 -11.29 4.75 -1.76
CA GLU A 105 -10.61 4.21 -2.93
C GLU A 105 -9.25 4.89 -3.20
N LYS A 106 -9.19 6.22 -3.07
CA LYS A 106 -7.95 6.99 -3.25
C LYS A 106 -6.93 6.66 -2.16
N ASN A 107 -7.36 6.62 -0.91
CA ASN A 107 -6.50 6.33 0.23
C ASN A 107 -5.98 4.88 0.19
N GLY A 108 -6.85 3.92 -0.15
CA GLY A 108 -6.45 2.52 -0.34
C GLY A 108 -5.43 2.34 -1.45
N ASN A 109 -5.57 3.05 -2.58
CA ASN A 109 -4.58 3.00 -3.65
C ASN A 109 -3.24 3.64 -3.24
N ILE A 110 -3.25 4.73 -2.48
CA ILE A 110 -2.02 5.34 -1.94
C ILE A 110 -1.32 4.39 -0.96
N GLU A 111 -2.06 3.68 -0.12
CA GLU A 111 -1.51 2.73 0.84
C GLU A 111 -0.86 1.51 0.14
N LEU A 112 -1.48 0.99 -0.92
CA LEU A 112 -0.90 -0.09 -1.75
C LEU A 112 0.40 0.35 -2.46
N ASN A 113 0.43 1.59 -2.98
CA ASN A 113 1.64 2.14 -3.60
C ASN A 113 2.75 2.37 -2.56
N LYS A 114 2.43 2.85 -1.36
CA LYS A 114 3.39 3.05 -0.28
C LYS A 114 4.03 1.75 0.19
N SER A 115 3.24 0.68 0.32
CA SER A 115 3.75 -0.67 0.63
C SER A 115 4.73 -1.17 -0.44
N THR A 116 4.40 -0.96 -1.72
CA THR A 116 5.27 -1.34 -2.85
C THR A 116 6.58 -0.56 -2.84
N VAL A 117 6.54 0.75 -2.60
CA VAL A 117 7.74 1.59 -2.50
C VAL A 117 8.61 1.20 -1.31
N ASN A 118 8.02 0.85 -0.17
CA ASN A 118 8.77 0.39 1.01
C ASN A 118 9.55 -0.91 0.72
N ASN A 119 8.92 -1.87 0.04
CA ASN A 119 9.58 -3.12 -0.36
C ASN A 119 10.75 -2.87 -1.33
N VAL A 120 10.59 -1.94 -2.28
CA VAL A 120 11.65 -1.55 -3.23
C VAL A 120 12.82 -0.86 -2.51
N VAL A 121 12.55 -0.01 -1.52
CA VAL A 121 13.60 0.65 -0.71
C VAL A 121 14.39 -0.38 0.11
N GLU A 122 13.72 -1.35 0.71
CA GLU A 122 14.36 -2.42 1.47
C GLU A 122 15.27 -3.28 0.57
N GLU A 123 14.79 -3.63 -0.62
CA GLU A 123 15.56 -4.37 -1.62
C GLU A 123 16.80 -3.59 -2.11
N ILE A 124 16.67 -2.29 -2.34
CA ILE A 124 17.79 -1.43 -2.74
C ILE A 124 18.83 -1.34 -1.63
N ASN A 125 18.40 -1.16 -0.37
CA ASN A 125 19.30 -1.10 0.77
C ASN A 125 20.07 -2.42 0.93
N ALA A 126 19.39 -3.56 0.85
CA ALA A 126 20.04 -4.88 0.91
C ALA A 126 21.07 -5.07 -0.22
N ARG A 127 20.72 -4.69 -1.44
CA ARG A 127 21.65 -4.75 -2.59
C ARG A 127 22.85 -3.81 -2.43
N SER A 128 22.63 -2.61 -1.90
CA SER A 128 23.71 -1.64 -1.64
C SER A 128 24.72 -2.17 -0.62
N GLU A 129 24.23 -2.88 0.40
CA GLU A 129 25.05 -3.45 1.46
C GLU A 129 25.86 -4.66 0.96
N VAL A 130 25.28 -5.49 0.10
CA VAL A 130 26.01 -6.56 -0.60
C VAL A 130 27.16 -5.99 -1.42
N LEU A 131 26.89 -4.96 -2.24
CA LEU A 131 27.92 -4.29 -3.05
C LEU A 131 29.03 -3.66 -2.20
N ARG A 132 28.70 -3.14 -1.01
CA ARG A 132 29.68 -2.61 -0.06
C ARG A 132 30.61 -3.73 0.44
N MET A 133 30.05 -4.85 0.87
CA MET A 133 30.81 -6.00 1.36
C MET A 133 31.68 -6.63 0.27
N GLU A 134 31.18 -6.75 -0.96
CA GLU A 134 31.95 -7.26 -2.10
C GLU A 134 33.19 -6.40 -2.38
N ARG A 135 33.05 -5.06 -2.33
CA ARG A 135 34.18 -4.13 -2.50
C ARG A 135 35.21 -4.28 -1.38
N GLU A 136 34.78 -4.45 -0.13
CA GLU A 136 35.70 -4.67 1.00
C GLU A 136 36.46 -6.00 0.86
N LEU A 137 35.77 -7.04 0.40
CA LEU A 137 36.35 -8.35 0.15
C LEU A 137 37.38 -8.32 -1.00
N GLU A 138 37.06 -7.64 -2.10
CA GLU A 138 37.98 -7.35 -3.20
C GLU A 138 39.23 -6.61 -2.71
N HIS A 139 39.04 -5.58 -1.88
CA HIS A 139 40.15 -4.79 -1.32
C HIS A 139 41.04 -5.63 -0.38
N ALA A 140 40.44 -6.46 0.47
CA ALA A 140 41.17 -7.39 1.33
C ALA A 140 41.98 -8.41 0.50
N ARG A 141 41.38 -8.97 -0.55
CA ARG A 141 42.06 -9.87 -1.51
C ARG A 141 43.22 -9.17 -2.21
N GLY A 142 43.02 -7.94 -2.68
CA GLY A 142 44.08 -7.13 -3.30
C GLY A 142 45.24 -6.83 -2.35
N ARG A 143 44.96 -6.53 -1.08
CA ARG A 143 46.00 -6.34 -0.05
C ARG A 143 46.77 -7.61 0.26
N LEU A 144 46.09 -8.76 0.34
CA LEU A 144 46.73 -10.06 0.51
C LEU A 144 47.61 -10.41 -0.71
N GLY A 145 47.11 -10.20 -1.92
CA GLY A 145 47.87 -10.40 -3.17
C GLY A 145 49.15 -9.56 -3.20
N LYS A 146 49.07 -8.27 -2.86
CA LYS A 146 50.23 -7.37 -2.77
C LYS A 146 51.25 -7.83 -1.72
N LYS A 147 50.80 -8.23 -0.52
CA LYS A 147 51.69 -8.74 0.55
C LYS A 147 52.34 -10.08 0.20
N ILE A 148 51.64 -10.95 -0.52
CA ILE A 148 52.20 -12.24 -0.97
C ILE A 148 53.21 -12.03 -2.09
N HIS A 149 52.93 -11.14 -3.05
CA HIS A 149 53.90 -10.74 -4.07
C HIS A 149 55.14 -10.09 -3.44
N GLN A 150 54.97 -9.16 -2.51
CA GLN A 150 56.08 -8.46 -1.87
C GLN A 150 56.97 -9.40 -1.05
N ARG A 151 56.42 -10.41 -0.37
CA ARG A 151 57.23 -11.47 0.26
C ARG A 151 58.07 -12.26 -0.74
N ARG A 152 57.57 -12.49 -1.95
CA ARG A 152 58.35 -13.15 -3.02
C ARG A 152 59.44 -12.26 -3.62
N TYR A 153 59.21 -10.95 -3.71
CA TYR A 153 60.26 -9.99 -4.13
C TYR A 153 61.28 -9.71 -3.03
N GLN A 154 60.91 -9.80 -1.75
CA GLN A 154 61.82 -9.62 -0.63
C GLN A 154 62.73 -10.85 -0.40
N THR A 155 62.25 -12.05 -0.75
CA THR A 155 63.12 -13.25 -0.79
C THR A 155 64.14 -13.26 -1.92
N ASP A 156 64.02 -12.35 -2.89
CA ASP A 156 65.02 -12.16 -3.96
C ASP A 156 65.98 -10.98 -3.67
N SER A 157 65.86 -10.29 -2.53
CA SER A 157 66.69 -9.13 -2.18
C SER A 157 67.71 -9.34 -1.06
N GLU A 158 67.94 -10.58 -0.64
CA GLU A 158 69.05 -10.94 0.26
C GLU A 158 69.84 -12.09 -0.36
N THR A 159 70.64 -11.85 -1.40
CA THR A 159 71.98 -12.44 -1.64
C THR A 159 72.60 -11.82 -2.90
N GLU A 160 73.25 -10.67 -2.76
CA GLU A 160 74.47 -10.33 -3.51
C GLU A 160 75.41 -9.76 -2.44
N GLN A 161 76.64 -10.26 -2.20
CA GLN A 161 77.76 -10.07 -3.10
C GLN A 161 79.04 -10.84 -2.65
N SER A 162 79.73 -11.41 -3.64
CA SER A 162 81.18 -11.74 -3.73
C SER A 162 81.74 -13.00 -3.05
N GLY A 163 82.52 -13.75 -3.84
CA GLY A 163 83.44 -14.78 -3.36
C GLY A 163 83.55 -15.97 -4.31
N TYR A 164 84.37 -15.84 -5.35
CA TYR A 164 84.80 -16.97 -6.16
C TYR A 164 85.69 -17.89 -5.30
N GLU A 165 85.38 -19.18 -5.21
CA GLU A 165 86.43 -20.19 -5.07
C GLU A 165 86.00 -21.55 -5.61
N SER A 166 86.98 -22.14 -6.30
CA SER A 166 86.95 -23.34 -7.12
C SER A 166 86.64 -24.61 -6.31
N SER A 167 85.92 -25.57 -6.90
CA SER A 167 86.37 -26.98 -7.04
C SER A 167 85.24 -27.94 -7.42
N SER A 168 85.53 -28.76 -8.42
CA SER A 168 85.07 -30.16 -8.60
C SER A 168 83.66 -30.45 -9.12
N GLY A 169 83.64 -30.97 -10.36
CA GLY A 169 83.14 -32.32 -10.61
C GLY A 169 81.64 -32.48 -10.89
N TYR A 170 81.26 -32.38 -12.17
CA TYR A 170 80.94 -33.52 -13.06
C TYR A 170 79.90 -33.12 -14.13
N GLU A 171 80.29 -33.38 -15.38
CA GLU A 171 79.49 -33.44 -16.61
C GLU A 171 78.51 -34.65 -16.53
N TYR A 172 77.37 -34.76 -17.22
CA TYR A 172 77.15 -34.72 -18.68
C TYR A 172 75.64 -34.47 -19.01
N PRO A 173 75.31 -34.09 -20.25
CA PRO A 173 73.98 -33.72 -20.74
C PRO A 173 73.29 -34.84 -21.53
N GLY A 174 71.98 -34.70 -21.80
CA GLY A 174 71.32 -35.43 -22.88
C GLY A 174 69.90 -35.94 -22.60
N SER A 175 68.93 -35.19 -23.14
CA SER A 175 67.59 -35.57 -23.62
C SER A 175 67.08 -37.00 -23.36
N GLY A 176 65.93 -37.10 -22.69
CA GLY A 176 65.09 -38.30 -22.69
C GLY A 176 63.65 -37.95 -22.30
N ASN A 177 62.71 -38.33 -23.17
CA ASN A 177 61.28 -38.45 -22.90
C ASN A 177 61.05 -39.03 -21.49
N ASP A 178 60.01 -38.59 -20.78
CA ASP A 178 58.68 -39.20 -20.87
C ASP A 178 57.80 -38.82 -19.65
N SER A 179 56.49 -38.78 -19.87
CA SER A 179 55.50 -39.26 -18.90
C SER A 179 55.32 -38.59 -17.53
N SER A 180 55.29 -37.25 -17.42
CA SER A 180 54.78 -36.62 -16.17
C SER A 180 53.80 -35.46 -16.34
N PHE A 181 53.34 -35.20 -17.56
CA PHE A 181 52.16 -34.36 -17.82
C PHE A 181 50.82 -35.04 -17.40
N SER A 182 50.87 -36.22 -16.77
CA SER A 182 49.72 -37.06 -16.43
C SER A 182 49.04 -36.69 -15.09
N ASN A 183 49.68 -35.90 -14.22
CA ASN A 183 49.14 -35.67 -12.86
C ASN A 183 48.61 -34.25 -12.55
N PHE A 184 48.87 -33.23 -13.39
CA PHE A 184 48.30 -31.88 -13.16
C PHE A 184 47.02 -31.62 -13.96
N ARG A 185 46.83 -32.28 -15.11
CA ARG A 185 45.62 -32.12 -15.95
C ARG A 185 44.37 -32.77 -15.34
N LYS A 186 44.52 -33.60 -14.30
CA LYS A 186 43.41 -34.24 -13.58
C LYS A 186 42.73 -33.33 -12.54
N ALA A 187 43.36 -32.22 -12.15
CA ALA A 187 42.79 -31.29 -11.17
C ALA A 187 42.02 -30.11 -11.80
N THR A 188 42.13 -29.91 -13.13
CA THR A 188 41.50 -28.75 -13.81
C THR A 188 40.50 -29.13 -14.91
N SER A 189 40.28 -30.43 -15.18
CA SER A 189 39.29 -30.86 -16.18
C SER A 189 37.85 -31.01 -15.65
N ASN A 190 37.57 -30.72 -14.37
CA ASN A 190 36.24 -30.89 -13.79
C ASN A 190 35.47 -29.58 -13.52
N PHE A 191 35.95 -28.42 -14.00
CA PHE A 191 35.19 -27.17 -13.88
C PHE A 191 34.40 -26.80 -15.15
N GLY A 192 34.28 -27.72 -16.12
CA GLY A 192 33.68 -27.40 -17.39
C GLY A 192 33.07 -28.61 -18.09
N LYS A 193 32.01 -29.18 -17.51
CA LYS A 193 30.94 -29.88 -18.24
C LYS A 193 29.77 -30.23 -17.31
N GLY A 194 28.68 -29.48 -17.48
CA GLY A 194 27.31 -29.97 -17.32
C GLY A 194 26.80 -30.20 -15.89
N HIS A 195 26.07 -29.22 -15.38
CA HIS A 195 24.75 -29.42 -14.75
C HIS A 195 24.14 -28.01 -14.71
N LYS A 196 23.48 -27.56 -15.78
CA LYS A 196 22.01 -27.47 -15.81
C LYS A 196 21.50 -27.39 -14.38
N LEU A 197 21.32 -26.16 -13.87
CA LEU A 197 20.53 -25.94 -12.67
C LEU A 197 19.19 -26.61 -12.94
N THR A 198 19.04 -27.82 -12.43
CA THR A 198 17.76 -28.49 -12.33
C THR A 198 16.97 -27.58 -11.42
N LEU A 199 16.12 -26.76 -12.03
CA LEU A 199 14.94 -26.22 -11.37
C LEU A 199 14.35 -27.41 -10.63
N ASP A 200 14.46 -27.35 -9.32
CA ASP A 200 13.92 -28.33 -8.41
C ASP A 200 12.50 -28.71 -8.85
N GLN A 201 12.27 -30.00 -9.08
CA GLN A 201 10.97 -30.51 -9.52
C GLN A 201 9.87 -30.20 -8.50
N ALA A 202 10.22 -29.98 -7.22
CA ALA A 202 9.28 -29.51 -6.22
C ALA A 202 8.88 -28.03 -6.43
N SER A 203 9.80 -27.20 -6.92
CA SER A 203 9.52 -25.80 -7.25
C SER A 203 8.67 -25.63 -8.52
N MET A 204 8.78 -26.52 -9.51
CA MET A 204 7.89 -26.51 -10.70
C MET A 204 6.53 -27.18 -10.47
N SER A 205 6.41 -28.15 -9.54
CA SER A 205 5.12 -28.75 -9.20
C SER A 205 4.23 -27.79 -8.38
N LEU A 206 4.82 -26.94 -7.53
CA LEU A 206 4.09 -25.89 -6.81
C LEU A 206 3.55 -24.80 -7.76
N PHE A 207 4.30 -24.44 -8.80
CA PHE A 207 3.82 -23.46 -9.79
C PHE A 207 2.76 -24.04 -10.74
N ARG A 208 2.85 -25.33 -11.09
CA ARG A 208 1.85 -25.99 -11.96
C ARG A 208 0.56 -26.34 -11.22
N ASN A 209 0.62 -26.66 -9.93
CA ASN A 209 -0.56 -26.90 -9.09
C ASN A 209 -1.32 -25.60 -8.76
N SER A 210 -0.61 -24.47 -8.61
CA SER A 210 -1.26 -23.17 -8.44
C SER A 210 -2.01 -22.74 -9.70
N LYS A 211 -1.49 -23.05 -10.90
CA LYS A 211 -2.15 -22.70 -12.16
C LYS A 211 -3.39 -23.56 -12.49
N MET A 212 -3.40 -24.87 -12.16
CA MET A 212 -4.60 -25.72 -12.37
C MET A 212 -5.76 -25.42 -11.42
N SER A 213 -5.49 -24.91 -10.20
CA SER A 213 -6.55 -24.57 -9.24
C SER A 213 -7.34 -23.31 -9.63
N LEU A 214 -6.72 -22.43 -10.44
CA LEU A 214 -7.36 -21.21 -10.94
C LEU A 214 -8.20 -21.46 -12.20
N GLU A 215 -7.92 -22.49 -13.00
CA GLU A 215 -8.65 -22.78 -14.24
C GLU A 215 -9.88 -23.71 -14.03
N GLN A 216 -10.07 -24.27 -12.83
CA GLN A 216 -11.30 -24.99 -12.45
C GLN A 216 -12.28 -24.14 -11.62
N LYS A 217 -12.00 -22.85 -11.40
CA LYS A 217 -12.90 -21.93 -10.70
C LYS A 217 -13.55 -20.89 -11.62
N GLU A 218 -13.23 -20.96 -12.92
CA GLU A 218 -13.78 -20.13 -14.00
C GLU A 218 -14.49 -21.00 -15.06
N MET A 219 -15.10 -22.12 -14.62
CA MET A 219 -16.11 -22.89 -15.37
C MET A 219 -17.27 -23.25 -14.45
#